data_AF-A0A656K4K4-F1
#
_entry.id   AF-A0A656K4K4-F1
#
_cell.length_a   1.000
_cell.length_b   1.000
_cell.length_c   1.000
_cell.angle_alpha   90.00
_cell.angle_beta   90.00
_cell.angle_gamma   90.00
#
_symmetry.space_group_name_H-M   'P 1'
#
loop_
_entity.id
_entity.type
_entity.pdbx_description
1 polymer ?
#
loop_
_entity_poly.entity_id
_entity_poly.type
_entity_poly.pdbx_seq_one_letter_code
_entity_poly.pdbx_strand_id
1 'polypeptide(L)'
;DPSQENGVLWWLSIQQERGGEAAYVAALRTVTALPGSWRAQLWMARHYLQQQNVEQARVLYDEVLAGGQFDRSALQMISGDLGNNGHIPLIVELVGPAYDEHKHDATAGLNLLRAYQELGRVDEGEALLSRLYALGFAPIKSHLDQFAHAFEDVRRQEDKGIPIDPANMTINTVALTRPVWHYGLRNADWLFAQKPEGAPEVGFFALSKIMGKEERAESQREDDVGRYTRAIPLYLAESVHYWSDYAANCYVQVAEGAGPVVSGVEADGNDLFDIVPPTTKYFVTGEVGCSGEGDQAHWRISLSLWNCTTRTRQTVESGSAGKAELGGLILDLQQRLLAGIGLKREQPLDVFYQQPVAEVLPVYLTQLGQSFMLTLLANDHLPKSSMWGERAMLEWPLNMALQWPQVETAKLMYISGLGKALDYKSDILGEYKQRSLELLNELQQANSPAWRLAPLIWKAFGMEAELQDFSAKLPPDTSPAYIAWLERINKL
;
A
#
# COMPACT_ATOMS: atom_id res chain seq x y z
N ASP A 1 2.40 -20.29 45.63
CA ASP A 1 1.79 -20.21 44.30
C ASP A 1 2.42 -21.30 43.43
N PRO A 2 1.65 -22.33 43.02
CA PRO A 2 2.15 -23.47 42.24
C PRO A 2 2.43 -23.12 40.77
N SER A 3 2.22 -21.87 40.36
CA SER A 3 2.54 -21.35 39.04
C SER A 3 3.64 -20.29 39.06
N GLN A 4 4.25 -20.01 40.23
CA GLN A 4 5.36 -19.06 40.33
C GLN A 4 6.64 -19.69 39.77
N GLU A 5 7.13 -19.12 38.66
CA GLU A 5 8.19 -19.72 37.83
C GLU A 5 9.45 -20.09 38.61
N ASN A 6 10.07 -19.12 39.31
CA ASN A 6 11.37 -19.35 39.97
C ASN A 6 11.29 -20.43 41.04
N GLY A 7 10.21 -20.48 41.82
CA GLY A 7 10.02 -21.42 42.91
C GLY A 7 9.83 -22.84 42.39
N VAL A 8 9.04 -23.02 41.34
CA VAL A 8 8.85 -24.35 40.74
C VAL A 8 10.11 -24.79 40.00
N LEU A 9 10.78 -23.92 39.22
CA LEU A 9 12.05 -24.27 38.55
C LEU A 9 13.14 -24.66 39.54
N TRP A 10 13.32 -23.90 40.62
CA TRP A 10 14.34 -24.21 41.62
C TRP A 10 14.06 -25.55 42.31
N TRP A 11 12.81 -25.82 42.66
CA TRP A 11 12.43 -27.11 43.25
C TRP A 11 12.64 -28.27 42.29
N LEU A 12 12.24 -28.13 41.02
CA LEU A 12 12.47 -29.16 40.00
C LEU A 12 13.97 -29.44 39.78
N SER A 13 14.81 -28.39 39.76
CA SER A 13 16.27 -28.51 39.64
C SER A 13 16.87 -29.33 40.79
N ILE A 14 16.43 -29.08 42.04
CA ILE A 14 16.89 -29.84 43.20
C ILE A 14 16.50 -31.33 43.08
N GLN A 15 15.30 -31.63 42.58
CA GLN A 15 14.87 -33.02 42.38
C GLN A 15 15.68 -33.70 41.27
N GLN A 16 15.96 -32.97 40.18
CA GLN A 16 16.80 -33.46 39.09
C GLN A 16 18.24 -33.74 39.54
N GLU A 17 18.85 -32.86 40.34
CA GLU A 17 20.19 -33.07 40.89
C GLU A 17 20.25 -34.31 41.79
N ARG A 18 19.18 -34.60 42.53
CA ARG A 18 19.12 -35.71 43.49
C ARG A 18 18.87 -37.07 42.85
N GLY A 19 18.11 -37.13 41.76
CA GLY A 19 17.64 -38.40 41.22
C GLY A 19 17.52 -38.45 39.70
N GLY A 20 18.14 -37.51 38.99
CA GLY A 20 18.14 -37.44 37.54
C GLY A 20 16.76 -37.13 36.93
N GLU A 21 16.60 -37.48 35.66
CA GLU A 21 15.38 -37.19 34.88
C GLU A 21 14.12 -37.84 35.49
N ALA A 22 14.22 -39.06 36.01
CA ALA A 22 13.08 -39.75 36.63
C ALA A 22 12.55 -38.98 37.86
N ALA A 23 13.45 -38.42 38.68
CA ALA A 23 13.06 -37.60 39.83
C ALA A 23 12.48 -36.24 39.40
N TYR A 24 13.01 -35.63 38.33
CA TYR A 24 12.44 -34.42 37.73
C TYR A 24 10.98 -34.64 37.28
N VAL A 25 10.70 -35.72 36.54
CA VAL A 25 9.35 -36.01 36.03
C VAL A 25 8.38 -36.33 37.17
N ALA A 26 8.81 -37.11 38.17
CA ALA A 26 7.99 -37.41 39.34
C ALA A 26 7.64 -36.15 40.14
N ALA A 27 8.62 -35.25 40.29
CA ALA A 27 8.43 -33.95 40.92
C ALA A 27 7.42 -33.10 40.10
N LEU A 28 7.59 -33.03 38.79
CA LEU A 28 6.71 -32.27 37.91
C LEU A 28 5.26 -32.78 37.97
N ARG A 29 5.05 -34.11 38.00
CA ARG A 29 3.71 -34.71 38.21
C ARG A 29 3.07 -34.27 39.52
N THR A 30 3.87 -34.19 40.59
CA THR A 30 3.38 -33.77 41.91
C THR A 30 2.87 -32.33 41.90
N VAL A 31 3.59 -31.42 41.25
CA VAL A 31 3.18 -30.00 41.17
C VAL A 31 2.02 -29.82 40.19
N THR A 32 2.02 -30.54 39.07
CA THR A 32 0.93 -30.55 38.08
C THR A 32 -0.42 -30.92 38.72
N ALA A 33 -0.42 -31.80 39.74
CA ALA A 33 -1.63 -32.20 40.45
C ALA A 33 -2.20 -31.14 41.40
N LEU A 34 -1.50 -30.02 41.63
CA LEU A 34 -1.98 -28.94 42.51
C LEU A 34 -2.98 -28.04 41.77
N PRO A 35 -4.08 -27.61 42.43
CA PRO A 35 -5.02 -26.66 41.83
C PRO A 35 -4.34 -25.37 41.36
N GLY A 36 -4.63 -24.95 40.12
CA GLY A 36 -4.09 -23.72 39.53
C GLY A 36 -2.63 -23.81 39.04
N SER A 37 -2.04 -25.01 38.97
CA SER A 37 -0.65 -25.21 38.51
C SER A 37 -0.51 -25.29 36.98
N TRP A 38 -1.06 -24.31 36.27
CA TRP A 38 -1.04 -24.29 34.81
C TRP A 38 0.39 -24.29 34.26
N ARG A 39 1.35 -23.61 34.90
CA ARG A 39 2.73 -23.52 34.39
C ARG A 39 3.45 -24.88 34.46
N ALA A 40 3.20 -25.66 35.51
CA ALA A 40 3.75 -27.02 35.62
C ALA A 40 3.08 -27.98 34.63
N GLN A 41 1.77 -27.83 34.38
CA GLN A 41 1.07 -28.54 33.30
C GLN A 41 1.73 -28.28 31.95
N LEU A 42 2.08 -27.03 31.63
CA LEU A 42 2.77 -26.71 30.36
C LEU A 42 4.17 -27.31 30.26
N TRP A 43 4.97 -27.30 31.34
CA TRP A 43 6.28 -27.97 31.33
C TRP A 43 6.16 -29.49 31.20
N MET A 44 5.12 -30.09 31.78
CA MET A 44 4.85 -31.52 31.61
C MET A 44 4.46 -31.82 30.15
N ALA A 45 3.62 -30.98 29.55
CA ALA A 45 3.26 -31.09 28.15
C ALA A 45 4.50 -31.00 27.24
N ARG A 46 5.42 -30.07 27.50
CA ARG A 46 6.72 -29.97 26.80
C ARG A 46 7.52 -31.26 26.91
N HIS A 47 7.59 -31.87 28.09
CA HIS A 47 8.28 -33.14 28.28
C HIS A 47 7.63 -34.27 27.45
N TYR A 48 6.30 -34.33 27.40
CA TYR A 48 5.60 -35.27 26.52
C TYR A 48 5.87 -35.03 25.04
N LEU A 49 5.93 -33.77 24.59
CA LEU A 49 6.29 -33.44 23.20
C LEU A 49 7.71 -33.91 22.85
N GLN A 50 8.69 -33.72 23.74
CA GLN A 50 10.07 -34.19 23.54
C GLN A 50 10.16 -35.72 23.38
N GLN A 51 9.18 -36.45 23.90
CA GLN A 51 9.05 -37.91 23.76
C GLN A 51 8.09 -38.33 22.63
N GLN A 52 7.69 -37.40 21.77
CA GLN A 52 6.72 -37.61 20.69
C GLN A 52 5.34 -38.09 21.18
N ASN A 53 5.00 -37.86 22.45
CA ASN A 53 3.70 -38.21 23.03
C ASN A 53 2.73 -37.03 22.94
N VAL A 54 2.31 -36.73 21.71
CA VAL A 54 1.51 -35.55 21.38
C VAL A 54 0.14 -35.55 22.07
N GLU A 55 -0.50 -36.71 22.14
CA GLU A 55 -1.84 -36.86 22.75
C GLU A 55 -1.84 -36.46 24.23
N GLN A 56 -0.81 -36.86 24.99
CA GLN A 56 -0.72 -36.49 26.41
C GLN A 56 -0.38 -35.01 26.60
N ALA A 57 0.45 -34.43 25.73
CA ALA A 57 0.70 -32.99 25.74
C ALA A 57 -0.58 -32.19 25.45
N ARG A 58 -1.36 -32.63 24.46
CA ARG A 58 -2.62 -32.01 24.06
C ARG A 58 -3.63 -31.96 25.21
N VAL A 59 -3.82 -33.08 25.92
CA VAL A 59 -4.73 -33.12 27.09
C VAL A 59 -4.37 -32.04 28.11
N LEU A 60 -3.09 -31.87 28.42
CA LEU A 60 -2.63 -30.85 29.37
C LEU A 60 -2.84 -29.43 28.85
N TYR A 61 -2.65 -29.19 27.55
CA TYR A 61 -2.94 -27.88 26.96
C TYR A 61 -4.44 -27.57 27.01
N ASP A 62 -5.30 -28.52 26.66
CA ASP A 62 -6.76 -28.37 26.73
C ASP A 62 -7.23 -28.05 28.16
N GLU A 63 -6.68 -28.75 29.17
CA GLU A 63 -6.97 -28.49 30.58
C GLU A 63 -6.59 -27.06 31.01
N VAL A 64 -5.40 -26.60 30.62
CA VAL A 64 -4.92 -25.24 30.93
C VAL A 64 -5.84 -24.19 30.27
N LEU A 65 -6.16 -24.37 29.00
CA LEU A 65 -6.97 -23.44 28.23
C LEU A 65 -8.42 -23.39 28.73
N ALA A 66 -9.03 -24.55 29.01
CA ALA A 66 -10.39 -24.65 29.56
C ALA A 66 -10.49 -24.06 30.97
N GLY A 67 -9.41 -24.14 31.77
CA GLY A 67 -9.36 -23.57 33.11
C GLY A 67 -9.38 -22.04 33.14
N GLY A 68 -8.94 -21.37 32.07
CA GLY A 68 -8.99 -19.90 31.92
C GLY A 68 -8.14 -19.09 32.92
N GLN A 69 -7.38 -19.77 33.78
CA GLN A 69 -6.55 -19.16 34.83
C GLN A 69 -5.06 -19.30 34.49
N PHE A 70 -4.64 -18.66 33.42
CA PHE A 70 -3.24 -18.60 32.99
C PHE A 70 -2.81 -17.16 32.73
N ASP A 71 -1.51 -16.89 32.80
CA ASP A 71 -0.99 -15.55 32.54
C ASP A 71 -0.72 -15.31 31.05
N ARG A 72 -0.31 -14.08 30.72
CA ARG A 72 -0.09 -13.64 29.32
C ARG A 72 0.95 -14.48 28.54
N SER A 73 1.82 -15.23 29.24
CA SER A 73 2.88 -16.05 28.65
C SER A 73 2.47 -17.47 28.31
N ALA A 74 1.31 -17.95 28.77
CA ALA A 74 0.91 -19.35 28.56
C ALA A 74 0.74 -19.70 27.08
N LEU A 75 0.05 -18.85 26.30
CA LEU A 75 -0.12 -19.08 24.87
C LEU A 75 1.21 -19.01 24.10
N GLN A 76 2.15 -18.19 24.56
CA GLN A 76 3.51 -18.15 24.01
C GLN A 76 4.22 -19.49 24.27
N MET A 77 4.13 -20.03 25.48
CA MET A 77 4.73 -21.33 25.82
C MET A 77 4.11 -22.46 24.98
N ILE A 78 2.78 -22.53 24.90
CA ILE A 78 2.06 -23.56 24.12
C ILE A 78 2.47 -23.49 22.64
N SER A 79 2.35 -22.31 22.02
CA SER A 79 2.68 -22.13 20.60
C SER A 79 4.16 -22.39 20.30
N GLY A 80 5.07 -21.95 21.17
CA GLY A 80 6.51 -22.18 21.01
C GLY A 80 6.88 -23.65 21.14
N ASP A 81 6.31 -24.36 22.11
CA ASP A 81 6.57 -25.78 22.33
C ASP A 81 6.04 -26.64 21.17
N LEU A 82 4.83 -26.35 20.69
CA LEU A 82 4.24 -27.03 19.53
C LEU A 82 5.05 -26.75 18.25
N GLY A 83 5.46 -25.50 18.02
CA GLY A 83 6.26 -25.11 16.85
C GLY A 83 7.63 -25.80 16.83
N ASN A 84 8.34 -25.79 17.96
CA ASN A 84 9.66 -26.43 18.08
C ASN A 84 9.62 -27.96 17.88
N ASN A 85 8.46 -28.59 18.06
CA ASN A 85 8.26 -30.03 17.84
C ASN A 85 7.51 -30.35 16.54
N GLY A 86 7.28 -29.36 15.66
CA GLY A 86 6.67 -29.57 14.34
C GLY A 86 5.15 -29.82 14.35
N HIS A 87 4.46 -29.53 15.45
CA HIS A 87 3.00 -29.74 15.59
C HIS A 87 2.21 -28.48 15.23
N ILE A 88 2.47 -27.95 14.04
CA ILE A 88 1.91 -26.68 13.54
C ILE A 88 0.36 -26.67 13.49
N PRO A 89 -0.34 -27.73 13.05
CA PRO A 89 -1.81 -27.75 13.08
C PRO A 89 -2.41 -27.52 14.47
N LEU A 90 -1.75 -28.03 15.53
CA LEU A 90 -2.22 -27.87 16.90
C LEU A 90 -2.07 -26.43 17.41
N ILE A 91 -1.13 -25.65 16.87
CA ILE A 91 -1.03 -24.23 17.21
C ILE A 91 -2.33 -23.54 16.82
N VAL A 92 -2.81 -23.77 15.60
CA VAL A 92 -4.04 -23.13 15.12
C VAL A 92 -5.27 -23.63 15.87
N GLU A 93 -5.34 -24.94 16.15
CA GLU A 93 -6.46 -25.54 16.86
C GLU A 93 -6.59 -25.05 18.31
N LEU A 94 -5.48 -25.00 19.06
CA LEU A 94 -5.48 -24.70 20.49
C LEU A 94 -5.30 -23.21 20.78
N VAL A 95 -4.37 -22.54 20.09
CA VAL A 95 -4.02 -21.15 20.36
C VAL A 95 -4.97 -20.20 19.64
N GLY A 96 -5.40 -20.52 18.42
CA GLY A 96 -6.28 -19.67 17.61
C GLY A 96 -7.55 -19.20 18.34
N PRO A 97 -8.37 -20.11 18.88
CA PRO A 97 -9.59 -19.74 19.62
C PRO A 97 -9.34 -19.04 20.95
N ALA A 98 -8.18 -19.26 21.58
CA ALA A 98 -7.84 -18.69 22.88
C ALA A 98 -7.13 -17.32 22.78
N TYR A 99 -6.54 -17.00 21.62
CA TYR A 99 -5.73 -15.81 21.44
C TYR A 99 -6.57 -14.54 21.33
N ASP A 100 -6.25 -13.61 22.22
CA ASP A 100 -6.81 -12.25 22.31
C ASP A 100 -5.63 -11.28 22.37
N GLU A 101 -5.44 -10.50 21.31
CA GLU A 101 -4.33 -9.59 21.10
C GLU A 101 -4.26 -8.43 22.09
N HIS A 102 -5.35 -8.12 22.79
CA HIS A 102 -5.37 -7.09 23.84
C HIS A 102 -5.00 -7.66 25.22
N LYS A 103 -5.05 -8.98 25.39
CA LYS A 103 -4.74 -9.65 26.66
C LYS A 103 -3.40 -10.37 26.65
N HIS A 104 -3.02 -10.97 25.52
CA HIS A 104 -1.91 -11.90 25.42
C HIS A 104 -0.68 -11.28 24.77
N ASP A 105 0.46 -11.94 24.94
CA ASP A 105 1.72 -11.51 24.36
C ASP A 105 1.72 -11.57 22.82
N ALA A 106 2.39 -10.61 22.18
CA ALA A 106 2.47 -10.52 20.72
C ALA A 106 3.18 -11.74 20.09
N THR A 107 4.10 -12.39 20.81
CA THR A 107 4.82 -13.57 20.33
C THR A 107 3.88 -14.73 20.00
N ALA A 108 2.81 -14.92 20.79
CA ALA A 108 1.80 -15.94 20.49
C ALA A 108 1.06 -15.63 19.18
N GLY A 109 0.77 -14.35 18.92
CA GLY A 109 0.20 -13.89 17.65
C GLY A 109 1.15 -14.12 16.47
N LEU A 110 2.44 -13.83 16.62
CA LEU A 110 3.46 -14.07 15.59
C LEU A 110 3.63 -15.56 15.28
N ASN A 111 3.60 -16.43 16.30
CA ASN A 111 3.63 -17.88 16.11
C ASN A 111 2.37 -18.38 15.38
N LEU A 112 1.21 -17.80 15.68
CA LEU A 112 -0.04 -18.13 15.01
C LEU A 112 -0.04 -17.68 13.54
N LEU A 113 0.48 -16.48 13.23
CA LEU A 113 0.70 -16.02 11.85
C LEU A 113 1.61 -16.96 11.07
N ARG A 114 2.73 -17.40 11.67
CA ARG A 114 3.62 -18.39 11.06
C ARG A 114 2.90 -19.71 10.80
N ALA A 115 2.10 -20.19 11.75
CA ALA A 115 1.33 -21.41 11.57
C ALA A 115 0.31 -21.29 10.41
N TYR A 116 -0.37 -20.14 10.29
CA TYR A 116 -1.25 -19.87 9.15
C TYR A 116 -0.49 -19.86 7.82
N GLN A 117 0.68 -19.24 7.78
CA GLN A 117 1.55 -19.22 6.60
C GLN A 117 1.98 -20.64 6.18
N GLU A 118 2.48 -21.44 7.11
CA GLU A 118 2.94 -22.81 6.82
C GLU A 118 1.81 -23.74 6.38
N LEU A 119 0.59 -23.51 6.84
CA LEU A 119 -0.59 -24.30 6.49
C LEU A 119 -1.35 -23.77 5.25
N GLY A 120 -0.91 -22.66 4.65
CA GLY A 120 -1.61 -22.01 3.54
C GLY A 120 -2.97 -21.41 3.91
N ARG A 121 -3.21 -21.12 5.19
CA ARG A 121 -4.45 -20.54 5.72
C ARG A 121 -4.40 -19.01 5.62
N VAL A 122 -4.39 -18.52 4.38
CA VAL A 122 -4.16 -17.11 4.05
C VAL A 122 -5.24 -16.20 4.62
N ASP A 123 -6.52 -16.56 4.48
CA ASP A 123 -7.65 -15.75 4.95
C ASP A 123 -7.57 -15.50 6.47
N GLU A 124 -7.29 -16.54 7.25
CA GLU A 124 -7.16 -16.41 8.71
C GLU A 124 -5.88 -15.64 9.11
N GLY A 125 -4.80 -15.83 8.36
CA GLY A 125 -3.56 -15.06 8.52
C GLY A 125 -3.76 -13.57 8.31
N GLU A 126 -4.41 -13.17 7.22
CA GLU A 126 -4.72 -11.76 6.88
C GLU A 126 -5.68 -11.13 7.90
N ALA A 127 -6.66 -11.89 8.39
CA ALA A 127 -7.56 -11.44 9.44
C ALA A 127 -6.82 -11.15 10.75
N LEU A 128 -5.96 -12.07 11.22
CA LEU A 128 -5.15 -11.87 12.42
C LEU A 128 -4.16 -10.71 12.25
N LEU A 129 -3.52 -10.63 11.09
CA LEU A 129 -2.58 -9.57 10.75
C LEU A 129 -3.22 -8.18 10.86
N SER A 130 -4.45 -8.04 10.37
CA SER A 130 -5.21 -6.78 10.49
C SER A 130 -5.48 -6.40 11.95
N ARG A 131 -5.81 -7.36 12.83
CA ARG A 131 -5.97 -7.09 14.27
C ARG A 131 -4.66 -6.66 14.93
N LEU A 132 -3.54 -7.29 14.56
CA LEU A 132 -2.22 -6.97 15.13
C LEU A 132 -1.70 -5.61 14.67
N TYR A 133 -1.93 -5.21 13.42
CA TYR A 133 -1.61 -3.85 12.95
C TYR A 133 -2.38 -2.77 13.71
N ALA A 134 -3.66 -3.01 14.00
CA ALA A 134 -4.52 -2.07 14.72
C ALA A 134 -4.02 -1.76 16.15
N LEU A 135 -3.16 -2.60 16.74
CA LEU A 135 -2.53 -2.32 18.03
C LEU A 135 -1.51 -1.16 17.97
N GLY A 136 -0.99 -0.83 16.78
CA GLY A 136 0.05 0.19 16.62
C GLY A 136 1.38 -0.13 17.33
N PHE A 137 1.65 -1.41 17.61
CA PHE A 137 2.83 -1.81 18.39
C PHE A 137 4.10 -1.86 17.53
N ALA A 138 4.89 -0.79 17.56
CA ALA A 138 6.07 -0.62 16.72
C ALA A 138 7.08 -1.79 16.72
N PRO A 139 7.42 -2.45 17.85
CA PRO A 139 8.45 -3.49 17.89
C PRO A 139 8.16 -4.73 17.02
N ILE A 140 6.90 -5.02 16.69
CA ILE A 140 6.53 -6.18 15.86
C ILE A 140 6.21 -5.82 14.42
N LYS A 141 6.12 -4.52 14.05
CA LYS A 141 5.65 -4.09 12.72
C LYS A 141 6.44 -4.75 11.59
N SER A 142 7.76 -4.79 11.67
CA SER A 142 8.60 -5.40 10.62
C SER A 142 8.32 -6.89 10.41
N HIS A 143 7.90 -7.61 11.46
CA HIS A 143 7.48 -9.00 11.33
C HIS A 143 6.09 -9.10 10.70
N LEU A 144 5.17 -8.20 11.06
CA LEU A 144 3.86 -8.12 10.42
C LEU A 144 4.00 -7.82 8.91
N ASP A 145 4.89 -6.90 8.54
CA ASP A 145 5.16 -6.54 7.14
C ASP A 145 5.69 -7.76 6.36
N GLN A 146 6.55 -8.58 6.97
CA GLN A 146 7.05 -9.83 6.36
C GLN A 146 5.92 -10.83 6.12
N PHE A 147 5.01 -11.02 7.08
CA PHE A 147 3.85 -11.90 6.90
C PHE A 147 2.88 -11.35 5.85
N ALA A 148 2.63 -10.04 5.84
CA ALA A 148 1.78 -9.40 4.83
C ALA A 148 2.32 -9.68 3.43
N HIS A 149 3.62 -9.48 3.20
CA HIS A 149 4.25 -9.80 1.93
C HIS A 149 4.16 -11.28 1.57
N ALA A 150 4.40 -12.18 2.53
CA ALA A 150 4.31 -13.62 2.28
C ALA A 150 2.89 -14.06 1.87
N PHE A 151 1.85 -13.54 2.53
CA PHE A 151 0.46 -13.82 2.16
C PHE A 151 0.10 -13.22 0.80
N GLU A 152 0.53 -11.99 0.52
CA GLU A 152 0.33 -11.34 -0.78
C GLU A 152 1.01 -12.09 -1.94
N ASP A 153 2.16 -12.71 -1.70
CA ASP A 153 2.89 -13.51 -2.68
C ASP A 153 2.18 -14.84 -2.96
N VAL A 154 1.63 -15.52 -1.93
CA VAL A 154 0.78 -16.71 -2.12
C VAL A 154 -0.44 -16.35 -2.97
N ARG A 155 -1.15 -15.26 -2.63
CA ARG A 155 -2.26 -14.74 -3.44
C ARG A 155 -1.85 -14.47 -4.88
N ARG A 156 -0.68 -13.87 -5.10
CA ARG A 156 -0.18 -13.57 -6.45
C ARG A 156 0.09 -14.84 -7.27
N GLN A 157 0.58 -15.91 -6.63
CA GLN A 157 0.85 -17.18 -7.30
C GLN A 157 -0.43 -17.97 -7.62
N GLU A 158 -1.46 -17.84 -6.78
CA GLU A 158 -2.77 -18.47 -6.99
C GLU A 158 -3.65 -17.72 -7.99
N ASP A 159 -3.41 -16.42 -8.17
CA ASP A 159 -4.17 -15.57 -9.09
C ASP A 159 -3.87 -15.94 -10.54
N LYS A 160 -4.83 -16.62 -11.16
CA LYS A 160 -4.86 -16.85 -12.60
C LYS A 160 -5.88 -15.89 -13.17
N GLY A 161 -5.46 -15.07 -14.13
CA GLY A 161 -6.33 -14.16 -14.85
C GLY A 161 -7.61 -14.87 -15.27
N ILE A 162 -8.75 -14.24 -14.96
CA ILE A 162 -10.06 -14.79 -15.29
C ILE A 162 -10.38 -14.34 -16.72
N PRO A 163 -10.56 -15.25 -17.69
CA PRO A 163 -10.93 -14.86 -19.04
C PRO A 163 -12.21 -14.05 -19.04
N ILE A 164 -12.19 -12.92 -19.74
CA ILE A 164 -13.33 -12.03 -19.89
C ILE A 164 -13.72 -11.92 -21.35
N ASP A 165 -15.01 -11.71 -21.60
CA ASP A 165 -15.50 -11.29 -22.92
C ASP A 165 -15.59 -9.75 -22.95
N PRO A 166 -14.71 -9.06 -23.71
CA PRO A 166 -14.70 -7.61 -23.79
C PRO A 166 -16.05 -7.01 -24.22
N ALA A 167 -16.88 -7.76 -24.96
CA ALA A 167 -18.18 -7.29 -25.43
C ALA A 167 -19.19 -7.08 -24.29
N ASN A 168 -18.98 -7.71 -23.14
CA ASN A 168 -19.87 -7.61 -21.98
C ASN A 168 -19.42 -6.53 -20.98
N MET A 169 -18.35 -5.78 -21.28
CA MET A 169 -17.83 -4.75 -20.39
C MET A 169 -18.26 -3.35 -20.82
N THR A 170 -18.72 -2.56 -19.85
CA THR A 170 -18.87 -1.11 -20.03
C THR A 170 -17.52 -0.45 -19.77
N ILE A 171 -16.92 0.11 -20.82
CA ILE A 171 -15.64 0.82 -20.74
C ILE A 171 -15.90 2.33 -20.83
N ASN A 172 -15.43 3.06 -19.82
CA ASN A 172 -15.51 4.50 -19.75
C ASN A 172 -14.10 5.12 -19.80
N THR A 173 -13.99 6.31 -20.40
CA THR A 173 -12.75 7.08 -20.39
C THR A 173 -12.73 8.00 -19.17
N VAL A 174 -11.78 7.78 -18.27
CA VAL A 174 -11.48 8.71 -17.17
C VAL A 174 -10.46 9.73 -17.67
N ALA A 175 -10.83 11.01 -17.61
CA ALA A 175 -9.97 12.13 -17.96
C ALA A 175 -9.47 12.82 -16.69
N LEU A 176 -8.16 12.79 -16.47
CA LEU A 176 -7.48 13.51 -15.40
C LEU A 176 -6.88 14.79 -15.97
N THR A 177 -7.37 15.94 -15.51
CA THR A 177 -6.98 17.27 -16.02
C THR A 177 -5.92 17.95 -15.14
N ARG A 178 -5.48 17.26 -14.09
CA ARG A 178 -4.48 17.70 -13.11
C ARG A 178 -3.65 16.49 -12.68
N PRO A 179 -2.47 16.69 -12.07
CA PRO A 179 -1.71 15.59 -11.49
C PRO A 179 -2.57 14.73 -10.55
N VAL A 180 -2.49 13.41 -10.65
CA VAL A 180 -3.42 12.47 -9.99
C VAL A 180 -3.45 12.62 -8.46
N TRP A 181 -2.35 13.10 -7.86
CA TRP A 181 -2.26 13.38 -6.44
C TRP A 181 -2.97 14.68 -6.02
N HIS A 182 -3.52 15.49 -6.93
CA HIS A 182 -4.40 16.61 -6.57
C HIS A 182 -5.78 16.15 -6.08
N TYR A 183 -6.29 15.02 -6.61
CA TYR A 183 -7.70 14.60 -6.43
C TYR A 183 -8.08 14.19 -5.00
N GLY A 184 -7.11 13.90 -4.13
CA GLY A 184 -7.34 13.64 -2.70
C GLY A 184 -7.28 14.88 -1.81
N LEU A 185 -6.95 16.05 -2.36
CA LEU A 185 -6.70 17.27 -1.59
C LEU A 185 -7.95 18.17 -1.47
N ARG A 186 -9.13 17.67 -1.87
CA ARG A 186 -10.42 18.40 -1.76
C ARG A 186 -10.44 19.73 -2.50
N ASN A 187 -9.89 19.73 -3.72
CA ASN A 187 -9.77 20.91 -4.58
C ASN A 187 -9.02 22.05 -3.84
N ALA A 188 -7.82 21.76 -3.36
CA ALA A 188 -6.94 22.74 -2.71
C ALA A 188 -6.33 23.73 -3.72
N ASP A 189 -7.14 24.32 -4.60
CA ASP A 189 -6.68 25.14 -5.73
C ASP A 189 -5.91 26.40 -5.27
N TRP A 190 -6.14 26.85 -4.03
CA TRP A 190 -5.39 27.93 -3.40
C TRP A 190 -3.90 27.60 -3.16
N LEU A 191 -3.53 26.33 -3.17
CA LEU A 191 -2.16 25.85 -2.97
C LEU A 191 -1.35 25.85 -4.26
N PHE A 192 -2.02 25.80 -5.42
CA PHE A 192 -1.40 25.57 -6.72
C PHE A 192 -1.60 26.77 -7.64
N ALA A 193 -0.54 27.16 -8.33
CA ALA A 193 -0.64 28.10 -9.44
C ALA A 193 -1.52 27.53 -10.55
N GLN A 194 -2.38 28.37 -11.13
CA GLN A 194 -3.34 27.97 -12.15
C GLN A 194 -2.82 28.30 -13.55
N LYS A 195 -3.16 27.44 -14.54
CA LYS A 195 -2.98 27.78 -15.95
C LYS A 195 -3.96 28.90 -16.34
N PRO A 196 -3.58 29.78 -17.29
CA PRO A 196 -4.52 30.74 -17.87
C PRO A 196 -5.74 30.04 -18.45
N GLU A 197 -6.90 30.69 -18.36
CA GLU A 197 -8.11 30.20 -18.99
C GLU A 197 -7.89 30.07 -20.52
N GLY A 198 -8.31 28.94 -21.09
CA GLY A 198 -8.10 28.64 -22.51
C GLY A 198 -6.66 28.29 -22.89
N ALA A 199 -5.79 27.97 -21.93
CA ALA A 199 -4.47 27.42 -22.22
C ALA A 199 -4.59 26.23 -23.18
N PRO A 200 -3.73 26.14 -24.22
CA PRO A 200 -3.76 25.00 -25.13
C PRO A 200 -3.49 23.70 -24.38
N GLU A 201 -4.03 22.59 -24.88
CA GLU A 201 -3.95 21.30 -24.18
C GLU A 201 -3.02 20.30 -24.87
N VAL A 202 -2.41 19.44 -24.05
CA VAL A 202 -1.73 18.21 -24.49
C VAL A 202 -2.41 17.00 -23.83
N GLY A 203 -2.85 16.05 -24.64
CA GLY A 203 -3.45 14.79 -24.18
C GLY A 203 -2.43 13.66 -24.07
N PHE A 204 -2.48 12.88 -23.00
CA PHE A 204 -1.67 11.67 -22.82
C PHE A 204 -2.60 10.48 -22.64
N PHE A 205 -2.54 9.53 -23.56
CA PHE A 205 -3.35 8.31 -23.46
C PHE A 205 -2.57 7.22 -22.72
N ALA A 206 -3.27 6.40 -21.94
CA ALA A 206 -2.73 5.16 -21.41
C ALA A 206 -2.07 4.34 -22.53
N LEU A 207 -0.86 3.85 -22.28
CA LEU A 207 -0.10 3.08 -23.26
C LEU A 207 -0.72 1.70 -23.46
N SER A 208 -0.51 1.10 -24.63
CA SER A 208 -0.75 -0.33 -24.81
C SER A 208 0.37 -1.17 -24.20
N LYS A 209 0.07 -2.42 -23.93
CA LYS A 209 1.05 -3.46 -23.64
C LYS A 209 1.59 -4.02 -24.96
N ILE A 210 2.91 -4.15 -25.07
CA ILE A 210 3.54 -4.92 -26.15
C ILE A 210 3.27 -6.41 -25.87
N MET A 211 2.34 -7.00 -26.62
CA MET A 211 1.83 -8.35 -26.38
C MET A 211 2.79 -9.45 -26.82
N GLY A 212 2.82 -10.56 -26.06
CA GLY A 212 3.24 -11.86 -26.57
C GLY A 212 2.26 -12.42 -27.61
N LYS A 213 2.67 -13.42 -28.40
CA LYS A 213 1.89 -13.91 -29.56
C LYS A 213 0.54 -14.60 -29.23
N GLU A 214 0.16 -14.80 -27.95
CA GLU A 214 -1.01 -15.63 -27.58
C GLU A 214 -1.78 -15.15 -26.33
N GLU A 215 -1.72 -13.87 -25.99
CA GLU A 215 -2.43 -13.36 -24.81
C GLU A 215 -3.91 -13.05 -25.12
N ARG A 216 -4.82 -13.43 -24.20
CA ARG A 216 -6.26 -13.16 -24.29
C ARG A 216 -6.66 -12.07 -23.29
N ALA A 217 -7.85 -11.49 -23.48
CA ALA A 217 -8.40 -10.54 -22.53
C ALA A 217 -8.76 -11.26 -21.22
N GLU A 218 -8.19 -10.79 -20.12
CA GLU A 218 -8.34 -11.39 -18.79
C GLU A 218 -8.51 -10.28 -17.73
N SER A 219 -9.30 -10.56 -16.71
CA SER A 219 -9.33 -9.80 -15.47
C SER A 219 -8.28 -10.38 -14.53
N GLN A 220 -7.28 -9.58 -14.18
CA GLN A 220 -6.12 -10.02 -13.38
C GLN A 220 -5.68 -8.92 -12.41
N ARG A 221 -4.92 -9.29 -11.38
CA ARG A 221 -4.21 -8.32 -10.55
C ARG A 221 -3.20 -7.53 -11.38
N GLU A 222 -2.99 -6.28 -10.99
CA GLU A 222 -2.03 -5.38 -11.64
C GLU A 222 -0.60 -5.94 -11.52
N ASP A 223 0.09 -6.06 -12.66
CA ASP A 223 1.53 -6.31 -12.77
C ASP A 223 2.30 -5.01 -13.08
N ASP A 224 3.63 -5.07 -13.09
CA ASP A 224 4.45 -3.87 -13.32
C ASP A 224 4.24 -3.28 -14.72
N VAL A 225 4.01 -4.12 -15.74
CA VAL A 225 3.75 -3.65 -17.11
C VAL A 225 2.41 -2.90 -17.15
N GLY A 226 1.34 -3.52 -16.65
CA GLY A 226 0.02 -2.92 -16.53
C GLY A 226 0.05 -1.61 -15.74
N ARG A 227 0.82 -1.52 -14.65
CA ARG A 227 1.02 -0.28 -13.90
C ARG A 227 1.66 0.81 -14.75
N TYR A 228 2.75 0.49 -15.46
CA TYR A 228 3.49 1.47 -16.26
C TYR A 228 2.76 1.94 -17.52
N THR A 229 1.78 1.19 -18.02
CA THR A 229 0.90 1.68 -19.09
C THR A 229 0.17 2.97 -18.71
N ARG A 230 -0.02 3.21 -17.40
CA ARG A 230 -0.75 4.38 -16.87
C ARG A 230 0.18 5.35 -16.18
N ALA A 231 1.10 4.83 -15.37
CA ALA A 231 2.01 5.65 -14.59
C ALA A 231 2.91 6.53 -15.47
N ILE A 232 3.37 6.02 -16.63
CA ILE A 232 4.19 6.80 -17.56
C ILE A 232 3.39 7.99 -18.14
N PRO A 233 2.20 7.80 -18.76
CA PRO A 233 1.35 8.90 -19.20
C PRO A 233 0.97 9.89 -18.09
N LEU A 234 0.66 9.40 -16.88
CA LEU A 234 0.40 10.24 -15.71
C LEU A 234 1.59 11.14 -15.37
N TYR A 235 2.79 10.57 -15.37
CA TYR A 235 4.03 11.30 -15.14
C TYR A 235 4.31 12.34 -16.22
N LEU A 236 4.14 11.96 -17.50
CA LEU A 236 4.36 12.88 -18.62
C LEU A 236 3.37 14.05 -18.58
N ALA A 237 2.09 13.78 -18.30
CA ALA A 237 1.07 14.81 -18.12
C ALA A 237 1.41 15.75 -16.96
N GLU A 238 1.81 15.21 -15.82
CA GLU A 238 2.28 16.00 -14.68
C GLU A 238 3.49 16.87 -15.05
N SER A 239 4.49 16.30 -15.73
CA SER A 239 5.68 17.04 -16.09
C SER A 239 5.38 18.17 -17.07
N VAL A 240 4.51 17.94 -18.06
CA VAL A 240 4.03 18.99 -18.98
C VAL A 240 3.25 20.07 -18.23
N HIS A 241 2.39 19.69 -17.29
CA HIS A 241 1.65 20.63 -16.46
C HIS A 241 2.60 21.58 -15.72
N TYR A 242 3.70 21.08 -15.17
CA TYR A 242 4.64 21.92 -14.41
C TYR A 242 5.68 22.66 -15.26
N TRP A 243 6.16 22.07 -16.36
CA TRP A 243 7.31 22.59 -17.13
C TRP A 243 6.97 23.20 -18.48
N SER A 244 5.69 23.31 -18.83
CA SER A 244 5.23 23.98 -20.05
C SER A 244 4.08 24.94 -19.74
N ASP A 245 3.62 25.70 -20.73
CA ASP A 245 2.42 26.55 -20.60
C ASP A 245 1.13 25.82 -21.02
N TYR A 246 1.22 24.55 -21.42
CA TYR A 246 0.05 23.73 -21.76
C TYR A 246 -0.69 23.27 -20.51
N ALA A 247 -2.01 23.17 -20.62
CA ALA A 247 -2.79 22.28 -19.77
C ALA A 247 -2.55 20.83 -20.23
N ALA A 248 -2.43 19.90 -19.29
CA ALA A 248 -2.12 18.51 -19.60
C ALA A 248 -3.23 17.60 -19.08
N ASN A 249 -3.71 16.73 -19.95
CA ASN A 249 -4.78 15.79 -19.65
C ASN A 249 -4.26 14.36 -19.80
N CYS A 250 -4.60 13.46 -18.88
CA CYS A 250 -4.32 12.02 -19.00
C CYS A 250 -5.64 11.25 -19.15
N TYR A 251 -5.73 10.42 -20.18
CA TYR A 251 -6.90 9.63 -20.52
C TYR A 251 -6.64 8.15 -20.28
N VAL A 252 -7.46 7.54 -19.43
CA VAL A 252 -7.35 6.12 -19.07
C VAL A 252 -8.69 5.44 -19.27
N GLN A 253 -8.71 4.33 -20.01
CA GLN A 253 -9.89 3.50 -20.13
C GLN A 253 -10.07 2.66 -18.85
N VAL A 254 -11.29 2.66 -18.31
CA VAL A 254 -11.66 1.96 -17.08
C VAL A 254 -12.92 1.17 -17.35
N ALA A 255 -12.86 -0.14 -17.11
CA ALA A 255 -14.02 -1.01 -17.13
C ALA A 255 -14.76 -0.91 -15.80
N GLU A 256 -16.06 -0.67 -15.85
CA GLU A 256 -16.89 -0.49 -14.66
C GLU A 256 -16.82 -1.73 -13.74
N GLY A 257 -16.49 -1.51 -12.46
CA GLY A 257 -16.37 -2.58 -11.45
C GLY A 257 -15.13 -3.48 -11.55
N ALA A 258 -14.40 -3.45 -12.67
CA ALA A 258 -13.20 -4.28 -12.91
C ALA A 258 -11.90 -3.47 -12.88
N GLY A 259 -11.96 -2.19 -13.25
CA GLY A 259 -10.84 -1.26 -13.10
C GLY A 259 -10.15 -0.93 -14.42
N PRO A 260 -8.90 -0.47 -14.35
CA PRO A 260 -8.23 0.07 -15.53
C PRO A 260 -7.99 -0.97 -16.64
N VAL A 261 -8.28 -0.62 -17.89
CA VAL A 261 -8.11 -1.50 -19.06
C VAL A 261 -6.69 -1.38 -19.64
N VAL A 262 -6.05 -2.50 -19.95
CA VAL A 262 -4.77 -2.53 -20.68
C VAL A 262 -5.04 -3.04 -22.09
N SER A 263 -4.80 -2.20 -23.11
CA SER A 263 -4.93 -2.62 -24.50
C SER A 263 -3.69 -3.39 -24.95
N GLY A 264 -3.87 -4.47 -25.71
CA GLY A 264 -2.77 -5.18 -26.38
C GLY A 264 -2.37 -4.59 -27.73
N VAL A 265 -3.03 -3.51 -28.16
CA VAL A 265 -2.79 -2.83 -29.44
C VAL A 265 -2.70 -1.33 -29.19
N GLU A 266 -1.68 -0.68 -29.75
CA GLU A 266 -1.58 0.79 -29.72
C GLU A 266 -2.85 1.42 -30.31
N ALA A 267 -3.37 2.46 -29.65
CA ALA A 267 -4.46 3.24 -30.23
C ALA A 267 -4.00 3.89 -31.55
N ASP A 268 -4.79 3.75 -32.62
CA ASP A 268 -4.54 4.49 -33.84
C ASP A 268 -4.84 5.97 -33.60
N GLY A 269 -3.80 6.81 -33.63
CA GLY A 269 -3.95 8.26 -33.45
C GLY A 269 -4.90 8.90 -34.46
N ASN A 270 -5.10 8.29 -35.64
CA ASN A 270 -6.08 8.78 -36.60
C ASN A 270 -7.51 8.78 -36.06
N ASP A 271 -7.87 7.76 -35.26
CA ASP A 271 -9.19 7.64 -34.65
C ASP A 271 -9.38 8.64 -33.49
N LEU A 272 -8.27 9.07 -32.87
CA LEU A 272 -8.31 9.97 -31.70
C LEU A 272 -8.54 11.43 -32.06
N PHE A 273 -8.21 11.86 -33.30
CA PHE A 273 -8.34 13.27 -33.70
C PHE A 273 -9.76 13.83 -33.57
N ASP A 274 -10.78 12.98 -33.73
CA ASP A 274 -12.19 13.39 -33.65
C ASP A 274 -12.77 13.19 -32.23
N ILE A 275 -11.99 12.64 -31.30
CA ILE A 275 -12.39 12.34 -29.92
C ILE A 275 -11.77 13.35 -28.94
N VAL A 276 -10.54 13.79 -29.20
CA VAL A 276 -9.85 14.74 -28.32
C VAL A 276 -10.57 16.11 -28.29
N PRO A 277 -10.55 16.84 -27.15
CA PRO A 277 -11.12 18.17 -27.08
C PRO A 277 -10.57 19.12 -28.16
N PRO A 278 -11.37 20.04 -28.71
CA PRO A 278 -10.90 21.00 -29.74
C PRO A 278 -9.72 21.89 -29.31
N THR A 279 -9.55 22.06 -28.00
CA THR A 279 -8.44 22.77 -27.34
C THR A 279 -7.12 22.01 -27.37
N THR A 280 -7.15 20.70 -27.64
CA THR A 280 -5.97 19.84 -27.70
C THR A 280 -5.14 20.17 -28.94
N LYS A 281 -3.89 20.60 -28.72
CA LYS A 281 -2.91 20.88 -29.79
C LYS A 281 -2.10 19.65 -30.16
N TYR A 282 -1.77 18.86 -29.15
CA TYR A 282 -1.00 17.63 -29.31
C TYR A 282 -1.61 16.52 -28.46
N PHE A 283 -1.43 15.28 -28.89
CA PHE A 283 -1.59 14.15 -27.99
C PHE A 283 -0.51 13.09 -28.17
N VAL A 284 -0.37 12.24 -27.17
CA VAL A 284 0.65 11.20 -27.09
C VAL A 284 -0.03 9.85 -26.92
N THR A 285 0.34 8.92 -27.81
CA THR A 285 0.04 7.48 -27.70
C THR A 285 1.35 6.71 -27.51
N GLY A 286 1.27 5.42 -27.22
CA GLY A 286 2.47 4.60 -27.19
C GLY A 286 2.25 3.22 -26.59
N GLU A 287 3.36 2.51 -26.41
CA GLU A 287 3.37 1.13 -25.95
C GLU A 287 4.49 0.91 -24.93
N VAL A 288 4.28 -0.02 -24.00
CA VAL A 288 5.28 -0.49 -23.05
C VAL A 288 5.28 -2.01 -22.97
N GLY A 289 6.47 -2.60 -22.91
CA GLY A 289 6.66 -4.03 -22.71
C GLY A 289 7.85 -4.32 -21.80
N CYS A 290 7.83 -5.50 -21.19
CA CYS A 290 8.93 -6.03 -20.40
C CYS A 290 9.18 -7.48 -20.78
N SER A 291 10.45 -7.87 -20.87
CA SER A 291 10.88 -9.26 -21.00
C SER A 291 11.83 -9.61 -19.86
N GLY A 292 11.75 -10.85 -19.35
CA GLY A 292 12.52 -11.27 -18.18
C GLY A 292 11.88 -10.83 -16.86
N GLU A 293 12.42 -11.33 -15.74
CA GLU A 293 11.90 -11.11 -14.40
C GLU A 293 12.99 -10.61 -13.45
N GLY A 294 12.58 -9.97 -12.35
CA GLY A 294 13.48 -9.49 -11.31
C GLY A 294 14.55 -8.56 -11.87
N ASP A 295 15.82 -8.85 -11.60
CA ASP A 295 16.95 -8.02 -12.05
C ASP A 295 17.34 -8.25 -13.52
N GLN A 296 16.78 -9.29 -14.16
CA GLN A 296 16.94 -9.54 -15.60
C GLN A 296 15.83 -8.88 -16.44
N ALA A 297 14.91 -8.14 -15.79
CA ALA A 297 13.85 -7.42 -16.48
C ALA A 297 14.42 -6.36 -17.43
N HIS A 298 13.97 -6.43 -18.69
CA HIS A 298 14.36 -5.54 -19.77
C HIS A 298 13.12 -4.89 -20.38
N TRP A 299 13.07 -3.57 -20.29
CA TRP A 299 11.93 -2.74 -20.66
C TRP A 299 12.08 -2.22 -22.08
N ARG A 300 10.95 -2.08 -22.77
CA ARG A 300 10.85 -1.40 -24.07
C ARG A 300 9.69 -0.41 -24.03
N ILE A 301 9.95 0.82 -24.44
CA ILE A 301 8.96 1.90 -24.47
C ILE A 301 9.00 2.57 -25.84
N SER A 302 7.82 2.88 -26.38
CA SER A 302 7.64 3.66 -27.60
C SER A 302 6.56 4.70 -27.39
N LEU A 303 6.80 5.95 -27.76
CA LEU A 303 5.88 7.08 -27.61
C LEU A 303 5.74 7.80 -28.96
N SER A 304 4.51 8.08 -29.36
CA SER A 304 4.17 8.77 -30.60
C SER A 304 3.53 10.13 -30.30
N LEU A 305 4.11 11.22 -30.80
CA LEU A 305 3.52 12.56 -30.72
C LEU A 305 2.68 12.86 -31.95
N TRP A 306 1.46 13.33 -31.74
CA TRP A 306 0.51 13.68 -32.78
C TRP A 306 0.14 15.15 -32.70
N ASN A 307 0.00 15.83 -33.85
CA ASN A 307 -0.41 17.23 -33.94
C ASN A 307 -1.85 17.30 -34.45
N CYS A 308 -2.76 17.86 -33.65
CA CYS A 308 -4.18 17.96 -33.96
C CYS A 308 -4.49 18.98 -35.07
N THR A 309 -3.63 19.97 -35.27
CA THR A 309 -3.80 21.00 -36.31
C THR A 309 -3.51 20.42 -37.68
N THR A 310 -2.41 19.68 -37.82
CA THR A 310 -2.04 19.04 -39.09
C THR A 310 -2.67 17.66 -39.27
N ARG A 311 -3.24 17.09 -38.20
CA ARG A 311 -3.73 15.70 -38.12
C ARG A 311 -2.68 14.69 -38.59
N THR A 312 -1.45 14.86 -38.10
CA THR A 312 -0.32 13.98 -38.45
C THR A 312 0.49 13.55 -37.23
N ARG A 313 1.08 12.35 -37.32
CA ARG A 313 2.13 11.89 -36.40
C ARG A 313 3.41 12.67 -36.70
N GLN A 314 3.95 13.36 -35.70
CA GLN A 314 5.12 14.23 -35.81
C GLN A 314 6.41 13.47 -35.54
N THR A 315 6.50 12.83 -34.37
CA THR A 315 7.70 12.10 -33.92
C THR A 315 7.30 10.79 -33.25
N VAL A 316 8.23 9.82 -33.32
CA VAL A 316 8.13 8.56 -32.61
C VAL A 316 9.44 8.35 -31.89
N GLU A 317 9.38 8.36 -30.56
CA GLU A 317 10.53 8.18 -29.69
C GLU A 317 10.45 6.80 -29.06
N SER A 318 11.50 5.99 -29.19
CA SER A 318 11.55 4.67 -28.58
C SER A 318 12.90 4.39 -27.94
N GLY A 319 12.93 3.40 -27.07
CA GLY A 319 14.15 2.89 -26.46
C GLY A 319 13.90 1.67 -25.58
N SER A 320 14.98 1.13 -25.05
CA SER A 320 14.95 -0.03 -24.17
C SER A 320 16.05 0.05 -23.12
N ALA A 321 15.82 -0.54 -21.95
CA ALA A 321 16.71 -0.43 -20.80
C ALA A 321 16.53 -1.60 -19.83
N GLY A 322 17.57 -1.93 -19.07
CA GLY A 322 17.43 -2.82 -17.93
C GLY A 322 16.65 -2.14 -16.78
N LYS A 323 16.21 -2.92 -15.79
CA LYS A 323 15.48 -2.42 -14.60
C LYS A 323 16.14 -1.21 -13.93
N ALA A 324 17.47 -1.22 -13.75
CA ALA A 324 18.20 -0.14 -13.09
C ALA A 324 18.25 1.16 -13.92
N GLU A 325 18.09 1.06 -15.23
CA GLU A 325 18.24 2.17 -16.19
C GLU A 325 16.88 2.73 -16.65
N LEU A 326 15.77 2.08 -16.25
CA LEU A 326 14.42 2.42 -16.68
C LEU A 326 14.07 3.90 -16.44
N GLY A 327 14.43 4.45 -15.28
CA GLY A 327 14.17 5.85 -14.99
C GLY A 327 14.91 6.80 -15.93
N GLY A 328 16.16 6.49 -16.27
CA GLY A 328 16.94 7.26 -17.23
C GLY A 328 16.34 7.21 -18.64
N LEU A 329 15.88 6.02 -19.08
CA LEU A 329 15.18 5.86 -20.36
C LEU A 329 13.92 6.73 -20.46
N ILE A 330 13.09 6.75 -19.41
CA ILE A 330 11.83 7.51 -19.42
C ILE A 330 12.11 9.01 -19.46
N LEU A 331 13.10 9.50 -18.70
CA LEU A 331 13.50 10.91 -18.73
C LEU A 331 14.05 11.33 -20.11
N ASP A 332 14.84 10.49 -20.75
CA ASP A 332 15.36 10.74 -22.11
C ASP A 332 14.21 10.77 -23.14
N LEU A 333 13.31 9.79 -23.11
CA LEU A 333 12.12 9.76 -23.98
C LEU A 333 11.23 10.99 -23.78
N GLN A 334 10.99 11.36 -22.52
CA GLN A 334 10.26 12.59 -22.20
C GLN A 334 10.94 13.80 -22.82
N GLN A 335 12.25 13.97 -22.63
CA GLN A 335 12.96 15.15 -23.14
C GLN A 335 12.86 15.24 -24.67
N ARG A 336 13.06 14.13 -25.39
CA ARG A 336 12.94 14.08 -26.85
C ARG A 336 11.51 14.38 -27.32
N LEU A 337 10.52 13.77 -26.68
CA LEU A 337 9.11 13.98 -26.99
C LEU A 337 8.68 15.44 -26.75
N LEU A 338 9.08 16.03 -25.62
CA LEU A 338 8.73 17.40 -25.25
C LEU A 338 9.49 18.46 -26.06
N ALA A 339 10.67 18.15 -26.59
CA ALA A 339 11.32 19.04 -27.55
C ALA A 339 10.44 19.25 -28.79
N GLY A 340 9.63 18.26 -29.18
CA GLY A 340 8.70 18.33 -30.30
C GLY A 340 7.52 19.31 -30.11
N ILE A 341 7.17 19.68 -28.87
CA ILE A 341 6.09 20.65 -28.58
C ILE A 341 6.60 22.09 -28.40
N GLY A 342 7.93 22.30 -28.45
CA GLY A 342 8.57 23.61 -28.67
C GLY A 342 8.49 24.63 -27.53
N LEU A 343 7.92 24.31 -26.38
CA LEU A 343 7.72 25.24 -25.27
C LEU A 343 8.24 24.66 -23.95
N LYS A 344 9.22 25.34 -23.35
CA LYS A 344 9.83 24.96 -22.07
C LYS A 344 9.81 26.17 -21.14
N ARG A 345 9.41 25.94 -19.89
CA ARG A 345 9.58 26.90 -18.80
C ARG A 345 10.98 26.77 -18.20
N GLU A 346 11.57 27.89 -17.79
CA GLU A 346 12.83 27.90 -17.04
C GLU A 346 12.63 27.49 -15.57
N GLN A 347 11.43 27.70 -15.04
CA GLN A 347 11.02 27.37 -13.68
C GLN A 347 9.70 26.60 -13.70
N PRO A 348 9.48 25.66 -12.77
CA PRO A 348 8.22 24.94 -12.68
C PRO A 348 7.07 25.91 -12.37
N LEU A 349 5.84 25.51 -12.71
CA LEU A 349 4.63 26.30 -12.45
C LEU A 349 4.49 26.62 -10.96
N ASP A 350 4.68 25.62 -10.11
CA ASP A 350 4.80 25.79 -8.66
C ASP A 350 6.26 25.61 -8.25
N VAL A 351 6.80 26.58 -7.49
CA VAL A 351 8.22 26.62 -7.10
C VAL A 351 8.69 25.41 -6.27
N PHE A 352 7.76 24.72 -5.60
CA PHE A 352 8.08 23.54 -4.81
C PHE A 352 8.19 22.27 -5.67
N TYR A 353 7.67 22.28 -6.90
CA TYR A 353 7.67 21.10 -7.74
C TYR A 353 9.08 20.76 -8.21
N GLN A 354 9.49 19.53 -7.96
CA GLN A 354 10.76 18.98 -8.41
C GLN A 354 10.49 17.75 -9.27
N GLN A 355 11.09 17.71 -10.45
CA GLN A 355 11.03 16.53 -11.30
C GLN A 355 11.88 15.42 -10.65
N PRO A 356 11.37 14.18 -10.56
CA PRO A 356 12.14 13.05 -10.05
C PRO A 356 13.37 12.77 -10.92
N VAL A 357 14.48 12.44 -10.28
CA VAL A 357 15.72 11.97 -10.94
C VAL A 357 15.59 10.50 -11.36
N ALA A 358 16.49 10.03 -12.22
CA ALA A 358 16.43 8.70 -12.83
C ALA A 358 16.31 7.57 -11.81
N GLU A 359 17.05 7.65 -10.69
CA GLU A 359 17.07 6.62 -9.65
C GLU A 359 15.76 6.58 -8.85
N VAL A 360 15.06 7.70 -8.76
CA VAL A 360 13.82 7.87 -7.99
C VAL A 360 12.58 7.61 -8.84
N LEU A 361 12.66 7.86 -10.14
CA LEU A 361 11.51 7.82 -11.05
C LEU A 361 10.72 6.49 -11.00
N PRO A 362 11.33 5.29 -10.97
CA PRO A 362 10.56 4.05 -10.84
C PRO A 362 9.70 3.98 -9.57
N VAL A 363 10.23 4.46 -8.43
CA VAL A 363 9.49 4.53 -7.16
C VAL A 363 8.33 5.53 -7.27
N TYR A 364 8.58 6.65 -7.94
CA TYR A 364 7.58 7.68 -8.18
C TYR A 364 6.44 7.21 -9.12
N LEU A 365 6.77 6.47 -10.18
CA LEU A 365 5.79 5.88 -11.10
C LEU A 365 4.89 4.87 -10.41
N THR A 366 5.45 4.03 -9.54
CA THR A 366 4.66 3.14 -8.70
C THR A 366 3.63 3.92 -7.88
N GLN A 367 4.04 5.03 -7.27
CA GLN A 367 3.14 5.88 -6.50
C GLN A 367 2.05 6.52 -7.37
N LEU A 368 2.36 6.95 -8.60
CA LEU A 368 1.35 7.51 -9.51
C LEU A 368 0.29 6.47 -9.88
N GLY A 369 0.69 5.23 -10.16
CA GLY A 369 -0.24 4.12 -10.41
C GLY A 369 -1.14 3.82 -9.22
N GLN A 370 -0.56 3.70 -8.02
CA GLN A 370 -1.31 3.49 -6.78
C GLN A 370 -2.26 4.67 -6.47
N SER A 371 -1.78 5.90 -6.63
CA SER A 371 -2.59 7.11 -6.44
C SER A 371 -3.77 7.19 -7.42
N PHE A 372 -3.62 6.67 -8.64
CA PHE A 372 -4.71 6.53 -9.60
C PHE A 372 -5.74 5.49 -9.14
N MET A 373 -5.31 4.32 -8.68
CA MET A 373 -6.22 3.31 -8.13
C MET A 373 -7.05 3.87 -6.96
N LEU A 374 -6.39 4.56 -6.01
CA LEU A 374 -7.10 5.23 -4.91
C LEU A 374 -8.07 6.32 -5.39
N THR A 375 -7.78 6.96 -6.52
CA THR A 375 -8.70 7.95 -7.12
C THR A 375 -9.94 7.29 -7.68
N LEU A 376 -9.81 6.13 -8.34
CA LEU A 376 -10.97 5.38 -8.83
C LEU A 376 -11.89 4.93 -7.70
N LEU A 377 -11.31 4.46 -6.59
CA LEU A 377 -12.05 4.08 -5.39
C LEU A 377 -12.77 5.26 -4.73
N ALA A 378 -12.07 6.38 -4.55
CA ALA A 378 -12.64 7.59 -3.95
C ALA A 378 -13.76 8.23 -4.80
N ASN A 379 -13.93 7.83 -6.06
CA ASN A 379 -14.97 8.31 -6.97
C ASN A 379 -15.94 7.20 -7.40
N ASP A 380 -16.03 6.11 -6.64
CA ASP A 380 -16.97 4.99 -6.85
C ASP A 380 -16.88 4.30 -8.22
N HIS A 381 -15.73 4.42 -8.92
CA HIS A 381 -15.48 3.68 -10.17
C HIS A 381 -15.14 2.21 -9.91
N LEU A 382 -14.71 1.88 -8.70
CA LEU A 382 -14.34 0.54 -8.25
C LEU A 382 -14.90 0.27 -6.85
N PRO A 383 -15.39 -0.95 -6.56
CA PRO A 383 -15.76 -1.30 -5.20
C PRO A 383 -14.49 -1.56 -4.36
N LYS A 384 -14.54 -1.21 -3.07
CA LYS A 384 -13.45 -1.46 -2.10
C LYS A 384 -13.03 -2.93 -2.04
N SER A 385 -13.97 -3.86 -2.25
CA SER A 385 -13.71 -5.30 -2.29
C SER A 385 -12.78 -5.76 -3.42
N SER A 386 -12.61 -4.94 -4.47
CA SER A 386 -11.69 -5.20 -5.57
C SER A 386 -10.30 -4.60 -5.33
N MET A 387 -10.06 -3.96 -4.19
CA MET A 387 -8.77 -3.36 -3.87
C MET A 387 -7.81 -4.38 -3.27
N TRP A 388 -6.58 -4.40 -3.77
CA TRP A 388 -5.48 -5.18 -3.20
C TRP A 388 -4.36 -4.27 -2.72
N GLY A 389 -3.72 -4.62 -1.60
CA GLY A 389 -2.52 -3.92 -1.12
C GLY A 389 -2.76 -2.49 -0.64
N GLU A 390 -3.95 -2.18 -0.09
CA GLU A 390 -4.30 -0.84 0.41
C GLU A 390 -3.23 -0.27 1.37
N ARG A 391 -2.73 -1.10 2.30
CA ARG A 391 -1.65 -0.73 3.22
C ARG A 391 -0.40 -0.27 2.48
N ALA A 392 0.02 -1.03 1.46
CA ALA A 392 1.16 -0.66 0.64
C ALA A 392 0.91 0.66 -0.11
N MET A 393 -0.29 0.89 -0.65
CA MET A 393 -0.63 2.13 -1.37
C MET A 393 -0.61 3.38 -0.48
N LEU A 394 -0.94 3.26 0.82
CA LEU A 394 -0.89 4.37 1.77
C LEU A 394 0.48 4.54 2.44
N GLU A 395 1.20 3.43 2.67
CA GLU A 395 2.54 3.46 3.27
C GLU A 395 3.62 3.90 2.28
N TRP A 396 3.47 3.60 0.99
CA TRP A 396 4.42 3.98 -0.05
C TRP A 396 4.73 5.48 -0.10
N PRO A 397 3.74 6.38 -0.24
CA PRO A 397 4.02 7.82 -0.29
C PRO A 397 4.50 8.37 1.07
N LEU A 398 4.12 7.74 2.19
CA LEU A 398 4.67 8.08 3.51
C LEU A 398 6.17 7.80 3.56
N ASN A 399 6.59 6.62 3.12
CA ASN A 399 8.00 6.25 3.07
C ASN A 399 8.77 7.15 2.10
N MET A 400 8.19 7.53 0.96
CA MET A 400 8.78 8.53 0.07
C MET A 400 8.99 9.88 0.78
N ALA A 401 7.98 10.36 1.52
CA ALA A 401 8.07 11.63 2.25
C ALA A 401 9.13 11.60 3.37
N LEU A 402 9.29 10.46 4.04
CA LEU A 402 10.30 10.27 5.09
C LEU A 402 11.71 10.10 4.50
N GLN A 403 11.85 9.40 3.38
CA GLN A 403 13.13 9.17 2.72
C GLN A 403 13.65 10.41 1.98
N TRP A 404 12.74 11.21 1.41
CA TRP A 404 13.06 12.43 0.67
C TRP A 404 12.30 13.64 1.24
N PRO A 405 12.66 14.09 2.46
CA PRO A 405 11.94 15.16 3.16
C PRO A 405 11.98 16.52 2.44
N GLN A 406 12.90 16.71 1.49
CA GLN A 406 12.98 17.89 0.62
C GLN A 406 11.98 17.87 -0.55
N VAL A 407 11.38 16.73 -0.87
CA VAL A 407 10.48 16.56 -2.03
C VAL A 407 9.04 16.82 -1.58
N GLU A 408 8.55 18.04 -1.83
CA GLU A 408 7.19 18.43 -1.42
C GLU A 408 6.10 17.56 -2.04
N THR A 409 6.28 17.12 -3.29
CA THR A 409 5.30 16.28 -3.97
C THR A 409 5.06 14.95 -3.26
N ALA A 410 6.07 14.36 -2.60
CA ALA A 410 5.90 13.12 -1.83
C ALA A 410 4.97 13.33 -0.63
N LYS A 411 5.10 14.46 0.06
CA LYS A 411 4.23 14.87 1.18
C LYS A 411 2.79 15.08 0.70
N LEU A 412 2.63 15.77 -0.43
CA LEU A 412 1.32 16.01 -1.04
C LEU A 412 0.66 14.70 -1.50
N MET A 413 1.42 13.77 -2.06
CA MET A 413 0.95 12.44 -2.44
C MET A 413 0.45 11.66 -1.22
N TYR A 414 1.16 11.71 -0.09
CA TYR A 414 0.73 11.06 1.14
C TYR A 414 -0.57 11.64 1.67
N ILE A 415 -0.65 12.96 1.81
CA ILE A 415 -1.85 13.66 2.30
C ILE A 415 -3.04 13.41 1.36
N SER A 416 -2.81 13.38 0.05
CA SER A 416 -3.81 13.02 -0.95
C SER A 416 -4.29 11.58 -0.80
N GLY A 417 -3.39 10.64 -0.51
CA GLY A 417 -3.72 9.26 -0.19
C GLY A 417 -4.65 9.15 1.02
N LEU A 418 -4.35 9.87 2.11
CA LEU A 418 -5.22 9.94 3.30
C LEU A 418 -6.59 10.55 2.97
N GLY A 419 -6.62 11.61 2.17
CA GLY A 419 -7.87 12.23 1.74
C GLY A 419 -8.76 11.30 0.91
N LYS A 420 -8.16 10.53 0.00
CA LYS A 420 -8.86 9.47 -0.77
C LYS A 420 -9.33 8.33 0.14
N ALA A 421 -8.49 7.91 1.08
CA ALA A 421 -8.84 6.88 2.06
C ALA A 421 -10.01 7.27 2.96
N LEU A 422 -10.10 8.54 3.32
CA LEU A 422 -11.28 9.09 4.00
C LEU A 422 -12.53 9.01 3.13
N ASP A 423 -12.44 9.31 1.83
CA ASP A 423 -13.57 9.28 0.88
C ASP A 423 -14.23 7.90 0.77
N TYR A 424 -13.42 6.87 0.49
CA TYR A 424 -13.94 5.51 0.35
C TYR A 424 -14.11 4.78 1.70
N LYS A 425 -13.94 5.48 2.83
CA LYS A 425 -14.09 4.95 4.20
C LYS A 425 -13.19 3.73 4.44
N SER A 426 -11.89 3.95 4.30
CA SER A 426 -10.86 2.97 4.66
C SER A 426 -11.00 2.52 6.12
N ASP A 427 -10.87 1.21 6.35
CA ASP A 427 -10.92 0.66 7.71
C ASP A 427 -9.53 0.73 8.39
N ILE A 428 -8.47 0.87 7.58
CA ILE A 428 -7.08 0.89 8.05
C ILE A 428 -6.55 2.32 8.25
N LEU A 429 -7.34 3.35 7.94
CA LEU A 429 -6.91 4.75 8.04
C LEU A 429 -6.35 5.05 9.43
N GLY A 430 -7.00 4.57 10.49
CA GLY A 430 -6.57 4.74 11.87
C GLY A 430 -5.15 4.26 12.18
N GLU A 431 -4.64 3.26 11.45
CA GLU A 431 -3.28 2.72 11.60
C GLU A 431 -2.20 3.80 11.33
N TYR A 432 -2.52 4.82 10.53
CA TYR A 432 -1.59 5.87 10.11
C TYR A 432 -1.61 7.12 11.00
N LYS A 433 -2.48 7.18 12.02
CA LYS A 433 -2.69 8.41 12.82
C LYS A 433 -1.40 8.93 13.44
N GLN A 434 -0.67 8.08 14.17
CA GLN A 434 0.55 8.49 14.88
C GLN A 434 1.62 9.02 13.92
N ARG A 435 1.97 8.24 12.88
CA ARG A 435 3.00 8.62 11.90
C ARG A 435 2.60 9.88 11.11
N SER A 436 1.31 10.09 10.88
CA SER A 436 0.82 11.31 10.22
C SER A 436 0.98 12.56 11.08
N LEU A 437 0.77 12.44 12.39
CA LEU A 437 0.96 13.54 13.34
C LEU A 437 2.45 13.85 13.54
N GLU A 438 3.29 12.83 13.56
CA GLU A 438 4.75 12.98 13.55
C GLU A 438 5.20 13.74 12.29
N LEU A 439 4.76 13.30 11.10
CA LEU A 439 5.02 14.01 9.84
C LEU A 439 4.51 15.45 9.92
N LEU A 440 3.29 15.69 10.41
CA LEU A 440 2.73 17.04 10.52
C LEU A 440 3.61 17.99 11.36
N ASN A 441 4.18 17.50 12.46
CA ASN A 441 5.11 18.26 13.28
C ASN A 441 6.39 18.60 12.50
N GLU A 442 6.94 17.65 11.74
CA GLU A 442 8.09 17.89 10.87
C GLU A 442 7.78 18.93 9.78
N LEU A 443 6.60 18.85 9.16
CA LEU A 443 6.15 19.82 8.16
C LEU A 443 6.08 21.23 8.74
N GLN A 444 5.58 21.37 9.97
CA GLN A 444 5.51 22.65 10.67
C GLN A 444 6.90 23.22 10.93
N GLN A 445 7.81 22.40 11.47
CA GLN A 445 9.18 22.83 11.78
C GLN A 445 9.96 23.23 10.54
N ALA A 446 9.75 22.51 9.42
CA ALA A 446 10.39 22.78 8.15
C ALA A 446 9.75 23.94 7.36
N ASN A 447 8.67 24.57 7.85
CA ASN A 447 7.86 25.54 7.12
C ASN A 447 7.42 25.02 5.73
N SER A 448 7.11 23.73 5.63
CA SER A 448 6.69 23.11 4.38
C SER A 448 5.33 23.67 3.91
N PRO A 449 5.15 23.96 2.61
CA PRO A 449 3.84 24.36 2.08
C PRO A 449 2.75 23.29 2.32
N ALA A 450 3.13 22.01 2.39
CA ALA A 450 2.21 20.91 2.69
C ALA A 450 1.61 20.99 4.11
N TRP A 451 2.26 21.68 5.06
CA TRP A 451 1.69 21.88 6.41
C TRP A 451 0.33 22.59 6.35
N ARG A 452 0.08 23.44 5.35
CA ARG A 452 -1.21 24.12 5.18
C ARG A 452 -2.37 23.16 4.87
N LEU A 453 -2.09 21.88 4.64
CA LEU A 453 -3.08 20.82 4.50
C LEU A 453 -3.36 20.06 5.82
N ALA A 454 -2.78 20.48 6.96
CA ALA A 454 -3.05 19.90 8.28
C ALA A 454 -4.54 19.67 8.59
N PRO A 455 -5.46 20.60 8.23
CA PRO A 455 -6.90 20.40 8.43
C PRO A 455 -7.46 19.10 7.84
N LEU A 456 -6.95 18.67 6.68
CA LEU A 456 -7.37 17.42 6.05
C LEU A 456 -6.87 16.19 6.84
N ILE A 457 -5.65 16.26 7.40
CA ILE A 457 -5.11 15.21 8.28
C ILE A 457 -5.95 15.10 9.57
N TRP A 458 -6.22 16.22 10.24
CA TRP A 458 -7.06 16.21 11.44
C TRP A 458 -8.45 15.66 11.16
N LYS A 459 -9.04 16.05 10.03
CA LYS A 459 -10.33 15.54 9.60
C LYS A 459 -10.31 14.03 9.35
N ALA A 460 -9.27 13.52 8.68
CA ALA A 460 -9.08 12.09 8.42
C ALA A 460 -9.01 11.24 9.70
N PHE A 461 -8.60 11.84 10.83
CA PHE A 461 -8.42 11.13 12.10
C PHE A 461 -9.41 11.51 13.21
N GLY A 462 -10.52 12.16 12.86
CA GLY A 462 -11.57 12.57 13.82
C GLY A 462 -11.04 13.50 14.90
N MET A 463 -10.24 14.49 14.52
CA MET A 463 -9.64 15.49 15.40
C MET A 463 -10.37 16.83 15.26
N GLU A 464 -11.69 16.82 15.57
CA GLU A 464 -12.54 18.00 15.41
C GLU A 464 -12.12 19.18 16.29
N ALA A 465 -11.61 18.91 17.49
CA ALA A 465 -11.18 19.95 18.43
C ALA A 465 -9.99 20.75 17.86
N GLU A 466 -9.01 20.06 17.29
CA GLU A 466 -7.83 20.65 16.66
C GLU A 466 -8.23 21.43 15.41
N LEU A 467 -9.14 20.90 14.59
CA LEU A 467 -9.65 21.57 13.40
C LEU A 467 -10.41 22.87 13.74
N GLN A 468 -11.25 22.84 14.78
CA GLN A 468 -11.99 24.01 15.27
C GLN A 468 -11.05 25.07 15.86
N ASP A 469 -10.11 24.67 16.71
CA ASP A 469 -9.12 25.57 17.31
C ASP A 469 -8.25 26.24 16.24
N PHE A 470 -7.79 25.48 15.24
CA PHE A 470 -7.06 26.02 14.10
C PHE A 470 -7.88 27.03 13.31
N SER A 471 -9.14 26.69 13.00
CA SER A 471 -10.04 27.58 12.25
C SER A 471 -10.33 28.89 13.00
N ALA A 472 -10.46 28.83 14.33
CA ALA A 472 -10.69 30.01 15.16
C ALA A 472 -9.47 30.95 15.27
N LYS A 473 -8.26 30.44 15.04
CA LYS A 473 -6.99 31.19 15.12
C LYS A 473 -6.52 31.75 13.78
N LEU A 474 -7.30 31.59 12.71
CA LEU A 474 -6.91 32.08 11.39
C LEU A 474 -6.76 33.61 11.39
N PRO A 475 -5.68 34.14 10.80
CA PRO A 475 -5.50 35.58 10.63
C PRO A 475 -6.66 36.23 9.85
N PRO A 476 -7.06 37.47 10.17
CA PRO A 476 -8.14 38.17 9.46
C PRO A 476 -7.90 38.36 7.95
N ASP A 477 -6.64 38.33 7.50
CA ASP A 477 -6.19 38.47 6.12
C ASP A 477 -6.05 37.12 5.38
N THR A 478 -6.53 36.03 5.97
CA THR A 478 -6.54 34.71 5.34
C THR A 478 -7.30 34.74 4.00
N SER A 479 -6.69 34.17 2.96
CA SER A 479 -7.28 34.12 1.62
C SER A 479 -8.70 33.50 1.61
N PRO A 480 -9.69 34.13 0.96
CA PRO A 480 -11.02 33.57 0.78
C PRO A 480 -11.03 32.17 0.16
N ALA A 481 -10.09 31.89 -0.75
CA ALA A 481 -9.97 30.57 -1.38
C ALA A 481 -9.55 29.47 -0.40
N TYR A 482 -8.72 29.83 0.60
CA TYR A 482 -8.34 28.91 1.67
C TYR A 482 -9.50 28.68 2.64
N ILE A 483 -10.23 29.74 3.02
CA ILE A 483 -11.43 29.64 3.86
C ILE A 483 -12.47 28.73 3.21
N ALA A 484 -12.76 28.93 1.92
CA ALA A 484 -13.70 28.08 1.18
C ALA A 484 -13.23 26.61 1.11
N TRP A 485 -11.92 26.35 1.10
CA TRP A 485 -11.38 25.00 1.19
C TRP A 485 -11.60 24.39 2.58
N LEU A 486 -11.36 25.12 3.66
CA LEU A 486 -11.64 24.65 5.02
C LEU A 486 -13.12 24.32 5.24
N GLU A 487 -14.02 25.11 4.67
CA GLU A 487 -15.46 24.81 4.69
C GLU A 487 -15.80 23.48 3.99
N ARG A 488 -15.09 23.13 2.91
CA ARG A 488 -15.24 21.81 2.27
C ARG A 488 -14.73 20.69 3.18
N ILE A 489 -13.58 20.88 3.83
CA ILE A 489 -13.03 19.92 4.79
C ILE A 489 -13.98 19.67 5.96
N ASN A 490 -14.59 20.72 6.51
CA ASN A 490 -15.54 20.60 7.63
C ASN A 490 -16.83 19.83 7.28
N LYS A 491 -17.19 19.73 5.99
CA LYS A 491 -18.40 19.05 5.52
C LYS A 491 -18.21 17.55 5.26
N LEU A 492 -16.98 17.05 5.28
CA LEU A 492 -16.67 15.62 5.23
C LEU A 492 -17.16 14.93 6.50
#